data_AF-A0A7V1NSI0-F1
#
_entry.id   AF-A0A7V1NSI0-F1
#
_cell.length_a   1.000
_cell.length_b   1.000
_cell.length_c   1.000
_cell.angle_alpha   90.00
_cell.angle_beta   90.00
_cell.angle_gamma   90.00
#
_symmetry.space_group_name_H-M   'P 1'
#
loop_
_entity.id
_entity.type
_entity.pdbx_description
1 polymer ?
#
loop_
_entity_poly.entity_id
_entity_poly.type
_entity_poly.pdbx_seq_one_letter_code
_entity_poly.pdbx_strand_id
1 'polypeptide(L)'
;MTRCKRTCLTVAIVLGLLRCRTVTPTEIQPSASPTLASPFPLPPTLPPSPTSTQTATPTVEPTPVAVSVHYQTAFGIDYTDPEQYLEQGEQSQISDPTVLDSVRTQEQSMAHLGRIYRWLHSEFTHNSDGGRSIGAVTVDQLLVERQLGGCHDYALVYAAVVRHLGYPAVMADSYSIAWIEQFQAGEQDGYVGHVFVEVHLAGKWVLVDPTNGWYVEDGYDPADPVIPLKGRIAGSSDEIYGYYVDRKGIDTWAYGITSCSELTQAMEELAGQLDLEAIVYPEYEFEHYRR
;
A
#
# COMPACT_ATOMS: atom_id res chain seq x y z
N MET A 1 -59.70 33.82 -14.37
CA MET A 1 -60.25 32.56 -13.83
C MET A 1 -59.27 31.43 -14.10
N THR A 2 -58.47 31.02 -13.11
CA THR A 2 -58.08 29.61 -12.83
C THR A 2 -57.11 29.62 -11.63
N ARG A 3 -57.54 29.01 -10.52
CA ARG A 3 -56.77 28.89 -9.28
C ARG A 3 -55.93 27.61 -9.34
N CYS A 4 -54.63 27.74 -9.14
CA CYS A 4 -53.72 26.61 -8.91
C CYS A 4 -53.81 26.22 -7.42
N LYS A 5 -54.31 25.02 -7.13
CA LYS A 5 -54.36 24.46 -5.77
C LYS A 5 -53.06 23.67 -5.52
N ARG A 6 -52.29 24.09 -4.52
CA ARG A 6 -51.18 23.32 -3.95
C ARG A 6 -51.76 22.28 -2.98
N THR A 7 -51.42 21.02 -3.21
CA THR A 7 -51.73 19.90 -2.29
C THR A 7 -50.51 19.69 -1.40
N CYS A 8 -50.64 19.97 -0.10
CA CYS A 8 -49.65 19.58 0.90
C CYS A 8 -49.79 18.09 1.17
N LEU A 9 -48.72 17.33 0.95
CA LEU A 9 -48.61 15.93 1.34
C LEU A 9 -47.93 15.88 2.72
N THR A 10 -48.67 15.50 3.75
CA THR A 10 -48.15 15.30 5.10
C THR A 10 -47.64 13.87 5.21
N VAL A 11 -46.32 13.69 5.31
CA VAL A 11 -45.69 12.40 5.61
C VAL A 11 -45.66 12.22 7.12
N ALA A 12 -46.41 11.25 7.63
CA ALA A 12 -46.36 10.83 9.03
C ALA A 12 -45.19 9.86 9.23
N ILE A 13 -44.18 10.28 9.99
CA ILE A 13 -43.06 9.41 10.40
C ILE A 13 -43.48 8.65 11.66
N VAL A 14 -43.58 7.34 11.55
CA VAL A 14 -43.79 6.42 12.67
C VAL A 14 -42.43 6.17 13.35
N LEU A 15 -42.21 6.79 14.51
CA LEU A 15 -41.07 6.48 15.38
C LEU A 15 -41.29 5.11 16.04
N GLY A 16 -40.56 4.12 15.59
CA GLY A 16 -40.40 2.83 16.28
C GLY A 16 -39.43 2.97 17.46
N LEU A 17 -39.95 2.77 18.67
CA LEU A 17 -39.16 2.69 19.91
C LEU A 17 -38.31 1.41 19.91
N LEU A 18 -37.03 1.52 19.53
CA LEU A 18 -36.04 0.49 19.82
C LEU A 18 -35.66 0.56 21.31
N ARG A 19 -36.02 -0.48 22.07
CA ARG A 19 -35.57 -0.68 23.45
C ARG A 19 -34.09 -1.06 23.46
N CYS A 20 -33.23 -0.14 23.91
CA CYS A 20 -31.86 -0.48 24.31
C CYS A 20 -31.89 -1.46 25.50
N ARG A 21 -31.37 -2.67 25.30
CA ARG A 21 -31.00 -3.58 26.40
C ARG A 21 -29.68 -3.08 26.98
N THR A 22 -29.71 -2.63 28.23
CA THR A 22 -28.50 -2.36 29.01
C THR A 22 -27.85 -3.68 29.41
N VAL A 23 -26.66 -3.94 28.87
CA VAL A 23 -25.78 -5.04 29.31
C VAL A 23 -25.03 -4.56 30.55
N THR A 24 -25.24 -5.23 31.68
CA THR A 24 -24.50 -4.99 32.92
C THR A 24 -23.04 -5.44 32.76
N PRO A 25 -22.07 -4.66 33.23
CA PRO A 25 -20.66 -5.04 33.16
C PRO A 25 -20.37 -6.17 34.15
N THR A 26 -19.78 -7.26 33.64
CA THR A 26 -19.25 -8.35 34.44
C THR A 26 -17.99 -7.88 35.18
N GLU A 27 -18.03 -8.00 36.50
CA GLU A 27 -16.95 -7.70 37.44
C GLU A 27 -15.77 -8.66 37.20
N ILE A 28 -14.63 -8.12 36.75
CA ILE A 28 -13.38 -8.86 36.53
C ILE A 28 -12.63 -8.94 37.87
N GLN A 29 -12.49 -10.15 38.42
CA GLN A 29 -11.63 -10.40 39.57
C GLN A 29 -10.15 -10.29 39.19
N PRO A 30 -9.29 -9.67 40.02
CA PRO A 30 -7.85 -9.60 39.78
C PRO A 30 -7.19 -10.95 40.06
N SER A 31 -6.53 -11.50 39.03
CA SER A 31 -5.69 -12.70 39.12
C SER A 31 -4.38 -12.39 39.85
N ALA A 32 -3.99 -13.30 40.74
CA ALA A 32 -2.80 -13.24 41.58
C ALA A 32 -1.49 -13.21 40.78
N SER A 33 -0.55 -12.40 41.27
CA SER A 33 0.82 -12.25 40.77
C SER A 33 1.64 -13.55 40.91
N PRO A 34 2.42 -13.96 39.90
CA PRO A 34 3.37 -15.05 40.05
C PRO A 34 4.65 -14.61 40.76
N THR A 35 5.11 -15.49 41.62
CA THR A 35 6.32 -15.44 42.46
C THR A 35 7.60 -15.39 41.63
N LEU A 36 8.52 -14.50 42.01
CA LEU A 36 9.88 -14.36 41.48
C LEU A 36 10.70 -15.65 41.71
N ALA A 37 11.13 -16.27 40.62
CA ALA A 37 12.11 -17.36 40.63
C ALA A 37 13.55 -16.81 40.66
N SER A 38 14.41 -17.58 41.34
CA SER A 38 15.80 -17.31 41.71
C SER A 38 16.78 -17.15 40.52
N PRO A 39 17.97 -16.55 40.75
CA PRO A 39 18.95 -16.29 39.71
C PRO A 39 19.68 -17.56 39.24
N PHE A 40 19.77 -17.75 37.93
CA PHE A 40 20.62 -18.76 37.30
C PHE A 40 22.11 -18.40 37.40
N PRO A 41 22.99 -19.39 37.60
CA PRO A 41 24.44 -19.16 37.57
C PRO A 41 24.95 -18.86 36.15
N LEU A 42 25.92 -17.97 36.06
CA LEU A 42 26.57 -17.55 34.82
C LEU A 42 27.34 -18.71 34.16
N PRO A 43 27.35 -18.80 32.81
CA PRO A 43 28.15 -19.77 32.09
C PRO A 43 29.65 -19.43 32.13
N PRO A 44 30.54 -20.43 32.02
CA PRO A 44 31.98 -20.23 32.02
C PRO A 44 32.46 -19.52 30.75
N THR A 45 33.44 -18.64 30.92
CA THR A 45 34.13 -17.86 29.90
C THR A 45 34.87 -18.77 28.90
N LEU A 46 34.57 -18.61 27.61
CA LEU A 46 35.29 -19.26 26.52
C LEU A 46 36.67 -18.61 26.30
N PRO A 47 37.68 -19.39 25.86
CA PRO A 47 39.01 -18.88 25.53
C PRO A 47 38.99 -18.04 24.23
N PRO A 48 39.97 -17.12 24.07
CA PRO A 48 40.02 -16.23 22.90
C PRO A 48 40.33 -17.01 21.61
N SER A 49 39.54 -16.73 20.57
CA SER A 49 39.76 -17.24 19.21
C SER A 49 41.05 -16.67 18.60
N PRO A 50 41.77 -17.46 17.79
CA PRO A 50 42.99 -16.99 17.12
C PRO A 50 42.68 -15.93 16.07
N THR A 51 43.52 -14.90 16.03
CA THR A 51 43.52 -13.81 15.06
C THR A 51 43.69 -14.38 13.65
N SER A 52 42.62 -14.33 12.86
CA SER A 52 42.63 -14.68 11.44
C SER A 52 43.11 -13.47 10.63
N THR A 53 44.27 -13.60 9.99
CA THR A 53 44.79 -12.62 9.03
C THR A 53 43.90 -12.61 7.80
N GLN A 54 43.05 -11.58 7.66
CA GLN A 54 42.24 -11.38 6.46
C GLN A 54 43.15 -10.99 5.29
N THR A 55 43.30 -11.90 4.33
CA THR A 55 43.79 -11.58 2.99
C THR A 55 42.69 -10.78 2.28
N ALA A 56 43.02 -9.57 1.82
CA ALA A 56 42.11 -8.72 1.07
C ALA A 56 41.69 -9.42 -0.23
N THR A 57 40.40 -9.77 -0.30
CA THR A 57 39.76 -10.26 -1.53
C THR A 57 39.65 -9.09 -2.51
N PRO A 58 39.99 -9.26 -3.80
CA PRO A 58 39.81 -8.21 -4.79
C PRO A 58 38.34 -7.82 -4.90
N THR A 59 38.07 -6.52 -4.81
CA THR A 59 36.78 -5.91 -5.09
C THR A 59 36.37 -6.26 -6.51
N VAL A 60 35.43 -7.19 -6.66
CA VAL A 60 34.77 -7.47 -7.92
C VAL A 60 33.77 -6.33 -8.15
N GLU A 61 34.01 -5.53 -9.16
CA GLU A 61 33.04 -4.56 -9.67
C GLU A 61 31.74 -5.31 -10.01
N PRO A 62 30.57 -4.89 -9.50
CA PRO A 62 29.33 -5.59 -9.78
C PRO A 62 29.09 -5.59 -11.28
N THR A 63 29.03 -6.78 -11.86
CA THR A 63 28.64 -6.94 -13.26
C THR A 63 27.20 -6.43 -13.38
N PRO A 64 26.91 -5.48 -14.28
CA PRO A 64 25.56 -4.98 -14.46
C PRO A 64 24.66 -6.16 -14.80
N VAL A 65 23.68 -6.42 -13.93
CA VAL A 65 22.65 -7.43 -14.15
C VAL A 65 21.97 -7.07 -15.45
N ALA A 66 21.94 -8.01 -16.40
CA ALA A 66 21.32 -7.80 -17.69
C ALA A 66 19.84 -7.48 -17.47
N VAL A 67 19.48 -6.21 -17.67
CA VAL A 67 18.12 -5.69 -17.69
C VAL A 67 17.32 -6.56 -18.66
N SER A 68 16.31 -7.27 -18.15
CA SER A 68 15.38 -8.03 -18.99
C SER A 68 14.79 -7.06 -20.02
N VAL A 69 14.91 -7.42 -21.31
CA VAL A 69 14.48 -6.58 -22.44
C VAL A 69 12.96 -6.35 -22.43
N HIS A 70 12.22 -7.06 -21.56
CA HIS A 70 10.76 -7.10 -21.55
C HIS A 70 10.07 -5.98 -20.76
N TYR A 71 10.75 -5.28 -19.84
CA TYR A 71 10.08 -4.27 -19.02
C TYR A 71 10.38 -2.82 -19.39
N GLN A 72 11.02 -2.56 -20.54
CA GLN A 72 11.34 -1.18 -20.94
C GLN A 72 10.10 -0.27 -20.93
N THR A 73 8.94 -0.78 -21.38
CA THR A 73 7.67 -0.07 -21.28
C THR A 73 6.53 -1.02 -20.95
N ALA A 74 5.83 -0.76 -19.85
CA ALA A 74 4.61 -1.49 -19.47
C ALA A 74 3.63 -0.53 -18.78
N PHE A 75 2.32 -0.73 -18.96
CA PHE A 75 1.28 0.15 -18.38
C PHE A 75 1.42 1.64 -18.72
N GLY A 76 2.07 1.98 -19.84
CA GLY A 76 2.38 3.37 -20.21
C GLY A 76 3.54 4.00 -19.40
N ILE A 77 4.24 3.21 -18.61
CA ILE A 77 5.43 3.60 -17.83
C ILE A 77 6.69 3.18 -18.59
N ASP A 78 7.60 4.11 -18.82
CA ASP A 78 8.93 3.86 -19.38
C ASP A 78 9.95 3.67 -18.25
N TYR A 79 10.19 2.41 -17.92
CA TYR A 79 11.09 2.01 -16.84
C TYR A 79 12.58 2.20 -17.17
N THR A 80 12.92 2.62 -18.40
CA THR A 80 14.31 2.86 -18.82
C THR A 80 14.82 4.25 -18.42
N ASP A 81 13.91 5.20 -18.20
CA ASP A 81 14.21 6.54 -17.70
C ASP A 81 13.47 6.78 -16.38
N PRO A 82 13.94 6.18 -15.26
CA PRO A 82 13.25 6.28 -13.99
C PRO A 82 13.17 7.74 -13.51
N GLU A 83 14.16 8.59 -13.80
CA GLU A 83 14.24 9.97 -13.29
C GLU A 83 13.04 10.85 -13.67
N GLN A 84 12.32 10.53 -14.76
CA GLN A 84 11.07 11.21 -15.12
C GLN A 84 9.98 11.06 -14.04
N TYR A 85 10.07 10.01 -13.21
CA TYR A 85 9.14 9.73 -12.11
C TYR A 85 9.61 10.32 -10.78
N LEU A 86 10.54 11.28 -10.79
CA LEU A 86 10.80 12.16 -9.65
C LEU A 86 9.78 13.30 -9.54
N GLU A 87 9.18 13.68 -10.68
CA GLU A 87 8.25 14.79 -10.72
C GLU A 87 6.96 14.47 -9.96
N GLN A 88 6.40 15.49 -9.29
CA GLN A 88 5.11 15.40 -8.61
C GLN A 88 3.98 15.74 -9.57
N GLY A 89 2.85 15.06 -9.42
CA GLY A 89 1.62 15.38 -10.14
C GLY A 89 0.76 16.36 -9.34
N GLU A 90 -0.32 16.85 -9.94
CA GLU A 90 -1.21 17.83 -9.31
C GLU A 90 -1.84 17.30 -8.01
N GLN A 91 -2.20 16.01 -7.97
CA GLN A 91 -2.76 15.37 -6.78
C GLN A 91 -1.70 15.10 -5.71
N SER A 92 -0.49 14.78 -6.18
CA SER A 92 0.62 14.32 -5.34
C SER A 92 1.60 15.41 -4.94
N GLN A 93 1.26 16.68 -5.21
CA GLN A 93 2.07 17.83 -4.85
C GLN A 93 2.20 17.98 -3.33
N ILE A 94 3.42 18.28 -2.88
CA ILE A 94 3.78 18.67 -1.52
C ILE A 94 4.17 20.15 -1.54
N SER A 95 3.32 20.99 -0.98
CA SER A 95 3.54 22.45 -0.92
C SER A 95 4.47 22.87 0.21
N ASP A 96 4.44 22.17 1.34
CA ASP A 96 5.32 22.42 2.49
C ASP A 96 6.24 21.22 2.74
N PRO A 97 7.49 21.23 2.25
CA PRO A 97 8.42 20.11 2.41
C PRO A 97 9.01 19.98 3.81
N THR A 98 8.79 20.96 4.71
CA THR A 98 9.32 20.90 6.09
C THR A 98 8.63 19.82 6.92
N VAL A 99 7.42 19.41 6.53
CA VAL A 99 6.70 18.29 7.14
C VAL A 99 7.43 16.95 7.04
N LEU A 100 8.46 16.86 6.18
CA LEU A 100 9.26 15.67 5.92
C LEU A 100 10.62 15.69 6.63
N ASP A 101 10.93 16.71 7.43
CA ASP A 101 12.26 16.87 8.04
C ASP A 101 12.66 15.70 8.94
N SER A 102 11.69 15.00 9.55
CA SER A 102 11.95 13.83 10.40
C SER A 102 12.36 12.57 9.63
N VAL A 103 12.04 12.49 8.33
CA VAL A 103 12.38 11.35 7.46
C VAL A 103 13.48 11.68 6.46
N ARG A 104 13.83 12.96 6.27
CA ARG A 104 14.88 13.42 5.35
C ARG A 104 16.24 12.77 5.67
N THR A 105 16.92 12.27 4.64
CA THR A 105 18.30 11.77 4.71
C THR A 105 19.00 11.95 3.37
N GLN A 106 20.33 11.90 3.38
CA GLN A 106 21.18 11.97 2.18
C GLN A 106 21.35 10.61 1.50
N GLU A 107 21.12 9.52 2.23
CA GLU A 107 21.32 8.16 1.72
C GLU A 107 19.99 7.50 1.35
N GLN A 108 19.91 7.01 0.12
CA GLN A 108 18.79 6.23 -0.38
C GLN A 108 19.01 4.74 -0.13
N SER A 109 18.05 4.08 0.52
CA SER A 109 18.17 2.66 0.89
C SER A 109 16.82 2.08 1.28
N MET A 110 16.72 0.75 1.31
CA MET A 110 15.56 0.04 1.85
C MET A 110 15.29 0.41 3.32
N ALA A 111 16.34 0.66 4.11
CA ALA A 111 16.20 1.11 5.50
C ALA A 111 15.54 2.50 5.60
N HIS A 112 15.79 3.38 4.63
CA HIS A 112 15.14 4.68 4.53
C HIS A 112 13.68 4.54 4.06
N LEU A 113 13.39 3.72 3.04
CA LEU A 113 12.01 3.41 2.63
C LEU A 113 11.16 2.84 3.79
N GLY A 114 11.75 1.96 4.60
CA GLY A 114 11.11 1.44 5.82
C GLY A 114 10.93 2.48 6.93
N ARG A 115 11.77 3.52 6.99
CA ARG A 115 11.60 4.65 7.91
C ARG A 115 10.44 5.54 7.49
N ILE A 116 10.28 5.79 6.19
CA ILE A 116 9.15 6.53 5.63
C ILE A 116 7.85 5.76 5.92
N TYR A 117 7.84 4.45 5.72
CA TYR A 117 6.71 3.60 6.10
C TYR A 117 6.34 3.76 7.59
N ARG A 118 7.33 3.65 8.50
CA ARG A 118 7.07 3.81 9.94
C ARG A 118 6.57 5.20 10.30
N TRP A 119 7.11 6.25 9.67
CA TRP A 119 6.64 7.62 9.83
C TRP A 119 5.19 7.79 9.38
N LEU A 120 4.82 7.22 8.23
CA LEU A 120 3.46 7.25 7.72
C LEU A 120 2.48 6.62 8.72
N HIS A 121 2.88 5.52 9.37
CA HIS A 121 2.08 4.84 10.38
C HIS A 121 2.16 5.45 11.79
N SER A 122 3.13 6.32 12.08
CA SER A 122 3.24 7.02 13.38
C SER A 122 2.56 8.39 13.38
N GLU A 123 2.63 9.11 12.24
CA GLU A 123 2.16 10.49 12.14
C GLU A 123 0.71 10.61 11.64
N PHE A 124 0.13 9.54 11.10
CA PHE A 124 -1.22 9.56 10.55
C PHE A 124 -2.13 8.60 11.31
N THR A 125 -3.37 9.02 11.47
CA THR A 125 -4.45 8.17 11.94
C THR A 125 -5.10 7.46 10.75
N HIS A 126 -5.53 6.21 10.95
CA HIS A 126 -6.29 5.48 9.95
C HIS A 126 -7.80 5.61 10.20
N ASN A 127 -8.55 5.91 9.15
CA ASN A 127 -10.00 5.82 9.13
C ASN A 127 -10.44 5.06 7.88
N SER A 128 -11.07 3.90 8.01
CA SER A 128 -11.64 3.23 6.83
C SER A 128 -12.79 4.08 6.26
N ASP A 129 -12.58 4.71 5.12
CA ASP A 129 -13.56 5.61 4.51
C ASP A 129 -14.39 4.97 3.39
N GLY A 130 -14.08 3.73 3.03
CA GLY A 130 -14.78 2.99 1.96
C GLY A 130 -14.49 3.53 0.56
N GLY A 131 -13.29 4.11 0.36
CA GLY A 131 -12.84 4.61 -0.93
C GLY A 131 -13.37 6.01 -1.28
N ARG A 132 -13.92 6.75 -0.32
CA ARG A 132 -14.43 8.11 -0.57
C ARG A 132 -13.32 9.10 -0.92
N SER A 133 -12.11 8.88 -0.44
CA SER A 133 -10.93 9.71 -0.70
C SER A 133 -10.34 9.49 -2.10
N ILE A 134 -10.64 8.35 -2.74
CA ILE A 134 -10.06 7.96 -4.03
C ILE A 134 -10.36 9.01 -5.09
N GLY A 135 -9.29 9.65 -5.58
CA GLY A 135 -9.36 10.74 -6.56
C GLY A 135 -9.91 12.07 -6.02
N ALA A 136 -10.44 12.11 -4.79
CA ALA A 136 -11.09 13.29 -4.21
C ALA A 136 -10.16 14.14 -3.31
N VAL A 137 -9.08 13.55 -2.80
CA VAL A 137 -8.12 14.21 -1.90
C VAL A 137 -6.76 14.42 -2.56
N THR A 138 -6.00 15.38 -2.05
CA THR A 138 -4.61 15.65 -2.43
C THR A 138 -3.65 15.33 -1.30
N VAL A 139 -2.36 15.17 -1.61
CA VAL A 139 -1.30 14.93 -0.61
C VAL A 139 -1.23 16.06 0.42
N ASP A 140 -1.32 17.32 -0.01
CA ASP A 140 -1.34 18.46 0.91
C ASP A 140 -2.51 18.40 1.91
N GLN A 141 -3.71 18.00 1.46
CA GLN A 141 -4.86 17.81 2.36
C GLN A 141 -4.57 16.71 3.37
N LEU A 142 -4.08 15.55 2.93
CA LEU A 142 -3.74 14.42 3.80
C LEU A 142 -2.64 14.79 4.82
N LEU A 143 -1.62 15.54 4.39
CA LEU A 143 -0.53 16.01 5.26
C LEU A 143 -1.02 17.01 6.34
N VAL A 144 -2.03 17.82 6.02
CA VAL A 144 -2.65 18.75 6.99
C VAL A 144 -3.56 17.99 7.95
N GLU A 145 -4.41 17.10 7.43
CA GLU A 145 -5.43 16.40 8.21
C GLU A 145 -4.86 15.25 9.05
N ARG A 146 -3.70 14.70 8.67
CA ARG A 146 -3.04 13.56 9.35
C ARG A 146 -3.96 12.36 9.49
N GLN A 147 -4.74 12.10 8.44
CA GLN A 147 -5.73 11.05 8.37
C GLN A 147 -5.66 10.35 7.01
N LEU A 148 -5.68 9.02 6.99
CA LEU A 148 -5.59 8.20 5.78
C LEU A 148 -6.79 7.22 5.70
N GLY A 149 -7.55 7.35 4.61
CA GLY A 149 -8.82 6.69 4.30
C GLY A 149 -8.72 5.21 3.92
N GLY A 150 -7.61 4.82 3.30
CA GLY A 150 -7.41 3.50 2.72
C GLY A 150 -6.10 3.41 1.93
N CYS A 151 -5.88 2.29 1.26
CA CYS A 151 -4.62 1.98 0.57
C CYS A 151 -4.21 3.04 -0.48
N HIS A 152 -5.17 3.64 -1.20
CA HIS A 152 -4.91 4.77 -2.10
C HIS A 152 -4.25 5.96 -1.38
N ASP A 153 -4.72 6.36 -0.20
CA ASP A 153 -4.14 7.48 0.55
C ASP A 153 -2.73 7.16 1.05
N TYR A 154 -2.52 5.93 1.54
CA TYR A 154 -1.19 5.46 1.94
C TYR A 154 -0.21 5.50 0.76
N ALA A 155 -0.62 4.94 -0.38
CA ALA A 155 0.20 4.92 -1.60
C ALA A 155 0.46 6.32 -2.15
N LEU A 156 -0.56 7.19 -2.17
CA LEU A 156 -0.47 8.55 -2.64
C LEU A 156 0.52 9.39 -1.82
N VAL A 157 0.40 9.37 -0.49
CA VAL A 157 1.35 10.07 0.39
C VAL A 157 2.73 9.44 0.31
N TYR A 158 2.83 8.11 0.34
CA TYR A 158 4.14 7.43 0.28
C TYR A 158 4.88 7.75 -1.02
N ALA A 159 4.23 7.62 -2.17
CA ALA A 159 4.80 7.90 -3.49
C ALA A 159 5.24 9.37 -3.61
N ALA A 160 4.45 10.32 -3.10
CA ALA A 160 4.82 11.73 -3.09
C ALA A 160 6.06 12.02 -2.22
N VAL A 161 6.11 11.41 -1.04
CA VAL A 161 7.22 11.59 -0.09
C VAL A 161 8.51 10.99 -0.64
N VAL A 162 8.49 9.76 -1.16
CA VAL A 162 9.72 9.15 -1.71
C VAL A 162 10.22 9.94 -2.93
N ARG A 163 9.34 10.44 -3.81
CA ARG A 163 9.72 11.34 -4.92
C ARG A 163 10.36 12.63 -4.43
N HIS A 164 9.75 13.28 -3.44
CA HIS A 164 10.34 14.46 -2.83
C HIS A 164 11.74 14.21 -2.24
N LEU A 165 11.99 12.99 -1.77
CA LEU A 165 13.27 12.55 -1.20
C LEU A 165 14.21 11.95 -2.26
N GLY A 166 13.89 12.12 -3.54
CA GLY A 166 14.76 11.79 -4.68
C GLY A 166 14.63 10.36 -5.19
N TYR A 167 13.63 9.58 -4.75
CA TYR A 167 13.38 8.26 -5.31
C TYR A 167 12.33 8.36 -6.41
N PRO A 168 12.63 7.94 -7.64
CA PRO A 168 11.58 7.80 -8.62
C PRO A 168 10.53 6.80 -8.18
N ALA A 169 9.25 7.15 -8.32
CA ALA A 169 8.19 6.26 -7.88
C ALA A 169 6.90 6.37 -8.70
N VAL A 170 6.21 5.23 -8.79
CA VAL A 170 4.97 5.05 -9.55
C VAL A 170 3.98 4.31 -8.67
N MET A 171 2.72 4.76 -8.64
CA MET A 171 1.62 4.02 -8.01
C MET A 171 1.13 2.93 -8.96
N ALA A 172 0.80 1.76 -8.42
CA ALA A 172 0.22 0.64 -9.16
C ALA A 172 -1.13 0.25 -8.54
N ASP A 173 -2.21 0.55 -9.26
CA ASP A 173 -3.59 0.21 -8.88
C ASP A 173 -3.87 -1.23 -9.33
N SER A 174 -4.36 -2.05 -8.40
CA SER A 174 -4.50 -3.49 -8.62
C SER A 174 -5.75 -4.05 -7.97
N TYR A 175 -6.30 -5.10 -8.56
CA TYR A 175 -7.56 -5.71 -8.12
C TYR A 175 -7.34 -7.14 -7.69
N SER A 176 -8.08 -7.55 -6.66
CA SER A 176 -8.02 -8.93 -6.16
C SER A 176 -8.42 -9.90 -7.27
N ILE A 177 -7.55 -10.86 -7.58
CA ILE A 177 -7.83 -11.88 -8.59
C ILE A 177 -9.02 -12.76 -8.12
N ALA A 178 -9.12 -13.01 -6.81
CA ALA A 178 -10.25 -13.73 -6.24
C ALA A 178 -11.57 -12.96 -6.42
N TRP A 179 -11.56 -11.64 -6.23
CA TRP A 179 -12.73 -10.80 -6.52
C TRP A 179 -13.10 -10.79 -8.01
N ILE A 180 -12.11 -10.76 -8.91
CA ILE A 180 -12.37 -10.86 -10.36
C ILE A 180 -13.07 -12.19 -10.69
N GLU A 181 -12.62 -13.31 -10.12
CA GLU A 181 -13.27 -14.62 -10.28
C GLU A 181 -14.73 -14.60 -9.82
N GLN A 182 -14.99 -14.03 -8.64
CA GLN A 182 -16.35 -13.87 -8.09
C GLN A 182 -17.23 -12.99 -8.98
N PHE A 183 -16.69 -11.85 -9.45
CA PHE A 183 -17.39 -10.94 -10.36
C PHE A 183 -17.77 -11.65 -11.67
N GLN A 184 -16.86 -12.42 -12.27
CA GLN A 184 -17.13 -13.20 -13.49
C GLN A 184 -18.15 -14.32 -13.26
N ALA A 185 -18.24 -14.86 -12.05
CA ALA A 185 -19.27 -15.81 -11.64
C ALA A 185 -20.65 -15.15 -11.39
N GLY A 186 -20.74 -13.82 -11.43
CA GLY A 186 -21.97 -13.06 -11.20
C GLY A 186 -22.26 -12.78 -9.72
N GLU A 187 -21.27 -12.93 -8.85
CA GLU A 187 -21.37 -12.55 -7.44
C GLU A 187 -21.26 -11.02 -7.29
N GLN A 188 -22.00 -10.46 -6.33
CA GLN A 188 -22.08 -9.00 -6.11
C GLN A 188 -21.58 -8.61 -4.72
N ASP A 189 -20.43 -9.18 -4.35
CA ASP A 189 -19.72 -8.76 -3.15
C ASP A 189 -18.92 -7.47 -3.42
N GLY A 190 -18.60 -6.73 -2.37
CA GLY A 190 -17.94 -5.43 -2.47
C GLY A 190 -16.65 -5.49 -3.28
N TYR A 191 -16.27 -4.36 -3.88
CA TYR A 191 -15.03 -4.23 -4.64
C TYR A 191 -13.80 -4.47 -3.75
N VAL A 192 -12.89 -5.33 -4.21
CA VAL A 192 -11.64 -5.63 -3.52
C VAL A 192 -10.46 -5.29 -4.42
N GLY A 193 -9.68 -4.31 -3.99
CA GLY A 193 -8.44 -3.90 -4.66
C GLY A 193 -7.39 -3.46 -3.65
N HIS A 194 -6.20 -3.19 -4.15
CA HIS A 194 -5.08 -2.70 -3.37
C HIS A 194 -4.17 -1.83 -4.22
N VAL A 195 -3.46 -0.90 -3.58
CA VAL A 195 -2.52 -0.01 -4.27
C VAL A 195 -1.12 -0.22 -3.72
N PHE A 196 -0.20 -0.47 -4.63
CA PHE A 196 1.22 -0.59 -4.35
C PHE A 196 1.97 0.64 -4.87
N VAL A 197 3.22 0.78 -4.44
CA VAL A 197 4.15 1.79 -4.96
C VAL A 197 5.40 1.09 -5.45
N GLU A 198 5.77 1.34 -6.69
CA GLU A 198 7.03 0.93 -7.29
C GLU A 198 8.05 2.04 -7.04
N VAL A 199 9.21 1.70 -6.50
CA VAL A 199 10.27 2.67 -6.17
C VAL A 199 11.56 2.24 -6.86
N HIS A 200 12.17 3.14 -7.63
CA HIS A 200 13.47 2.90 -8.22
C HIS A 200 14.58 3.16 -7.18
N LEU A 201 15.35 2.13 -6.86
CA LEU A 201 16.41 2.16 -5.86
C LEU A 201 17.62 1.36 -6.35
N ALA A 202 18.80 1.99 -6.34
CA ALA A 202 20.08 1.33 -6.66
C ALA A 202 20.07 0.59 -8.03
N GLY A 203 19.38 1.15 -9.02
CA GLY A 203 19.34 0.62 -10.39
C GLY A 203 18.30 -0.48 -10.63
N LYS A 204 17.39 -0.73 -9.68
CA LYS A 204 16.29 -1.67 -9.82
C LYS A 204 14.98 -1.08 -9.31
N TRP A 205 13.86 -1.63 -9.77
CA TRP A 205 12.54 -1.29 -9.26
C TRP A 205 12.18 -2.23 -8.10
N VAL A 206 11.64 -1.65 -7.03
CA VAL A 206 11.22 -2.34 -5.81
C VAL A 206 9.72 -2.17 -5.66
N LEU A 207 8.99 -3.25 -5.42
CA LEU A 207 7.57 -3.18 -5.08
C LEU A 207 7.41 -2.91 -3.58
N VAL A 208 6.60 -1.94 -3.21
CA VAL A 208 6.30 -1.60 -1.81
C VAL A 208 4.79 -1.57 -1.60
N ASP A 209 4.33 -2.24 -0.54
CA ASP A 209 3.00 -2.08 0.04
C ASP A 209 3.10 -1.09 1.22
N PRO A 210 2.80 0.21 1.02
CA PRO A 210 2.89 1.20 2.09
C PRO A 210 1.78 1.06 3.14
N THR A 211 0.72 0.30 2.85
CA THR A 211 -0.38 0.05 3.77
C THR A 211 0.03 -1.00 4.80
N ASN A 212 0.59 -2.13 4.34
CA ASN A 212 0.87 -3.27 5.20
C ASN A 212 2.35 -3.42 5.56
N GLY A 213 3.27 -2.77 4.83
CA GLY A 213 4.70 -2.80 5.10
C GLY A 213 5.47 -3.95 4.44
N TRP A 214 4.86 -4.62 3.46
CA TRP A 214 5.51 -5.63 2.64
C TRP A 214 6.27 -5.00 1.48
N TYR A 215 7.32 -5.67 1.01
CA TYR A 215 8.05 -5.27 -0.18
C TYR A 215 8.69 -6.46 -0.90
N VAL A 216 9.02 -6.26 -2.17
CA VAL A 216 9.85 -7.17 -2.98
C VAL A 216 11.01 -6.37 -3.53
N GLU A 217 12.21 -6.63 -3.04
CA GLU A 217 13.42 -5.93 -3.47
C GLU A 217 14.12 -6.63 -4.64
N ASP A 218 14.26 -7.95 -4.56
CA ASP A 218 14.98 -8.75 -5.54
C ASP A 218 14.02 -9.51 -6.45
N GLY A 219 14.29 -9.48 -7.76
CA GLY A 219 13.53 -10.23 -8.75
C GLY A 219 12.17 -9.64 -9.12
N TYR A 220 11.78 -8.49 -8.57
CA TYR A 220 10.56 -7.79 -8.99
C TYR A 220 10.64 -7.35 -10.45
N ASP A 221 9.67 -7.76 -11.26
CA ASP A 221 9.50 -7.27 -12.63
C ASP A 221 8.26 -6.37 -12.71
N PRO A 222 8.43 -5.05 -12.93
CA PRO A 222 7.30 -4.14 -13.02
C PRO A 222 6.48 -4.29 -14.31
N ALA A 223 6.91 -5.10 -15.28
CA ALA A 223 6.06 -5.46 -16.41
C ALA A 223 5.11 -6.62 -16.10
N ASP A 224 5.35 -7.37 -15.02
CA ASP A 224 4.47 -8.47 -14.63
C ASP A 224 3.18 -7.91 -14.00
N PRO A 225 1.98 -8.20 -14.54
CA PRO A 225 0.75 -7.67 -13.99
C PRO A 225 0.35 -8.32 -12.67
N VAL A 226 0.99 -9.43 -12.26
CA VAL A 226 0.56 -10.21 -11.10
C VAL A 226 1.45 -9.91 -9.90
N ILE A 227 0.80 -9.54 -8.79
CA ILE A 227 1.42 -9.42 -7.48
C ILE A 227 0.90 -10.57 -6.61
N PRO A 228 1.67 -11.66 -6.42
CA PRO A 228 1.23 -12.89 -5.76
C PRO A 228 1.21 -12.78 -4.22
N LEU A 229 0.84 -11.62 -3.68
CA LEU A 229 0.69 -11.38 -2.25
C LEU A 229 -0.63 -11.98 -1.76
N LYS A 230 -0.58 -12.99 -0.88
CA LYS A 230 -1.73 -13.83 -0.52
C LYS A 230 -1.96 -13.93 0.99
N GLY A 231 -3.17 -14.25 1.39
CA GLY A 231 -3.55 -14.57 2.77
C GLY A 231 -3.49 -13.35 3.69
N ARG A 232 -3.23 -13.59 4.99
CA ARG A 232 -3.29 -12.54 6.02
C ARG A 232 -2.38 -11.34 5.78
N ILE A 233 -1.35 -11.50 4.95
CA ILE A 233 -0.38 -10.45 4.63
C ILE A 233 -0.90 -9.47 3.57
N ALA A 234 -1.91 -9.88 2.79
CA ALA A 234 -2.63 -9.05 1.81
C ALA A 234 -3.72 -8.14 2.45
N GLY A 235 -3.88 -8.16 3.77
CA GLY A 235 -4.85 -7.32 4.48
C GLY A 235 -6.29 -7.87 4.52
N SER A 236 -6.70 -8.69 3.54
CA SER A 236 -7.92 -9.51 3.61
C SER A 236 -7.54 -10.99 3.85
N SER A 237 -8.30 -11.72 4.68
CA SER A 237 -8.04 -13.15 4.89
C SER A 237 -8.35 -14.02 3.67
N ASP A 238 -9.03 -13.43 2.69
CA ASP A 238 -9.71 -14.15 1.62
C ASP A 238 -8.96 -14.02 0.28
N GLU A 239 -7.89 -13.22 0.22
CA GLU A 239 -7.04 -13.16 -0.97
C GLU A 239 -6.20 -14.44 -1.09
N ILE A 240 -6.49 -15.28 -2.08
CA ILE A 240 -5.85 -16.58 -2.28
C ILE A 240 -4.97 -16.64 -3.54
N TYR A 241 -5.13 -15.69 -4.47
CA TYR A 241 -4.43 -15.69 -5.76
C TYR A 241 -3.44 -14.54 -5.89
N GLY A 242 -3.70 -13.42 -5.22
CA GLY A 242 -2.94 -12.18 -5.32
C GLY A 242 -3.73 -11.11 -6.07
N TYR A 243 -3.00 -10.11 -6.57
CA TYR A 243 -3.58 -8.96 -7.24
C TYR A 243 -3.15 -8.90 -8.70
N TYR A 244 -4.03 -8.39 -9.54
CA TYR A 244 -3.75 -8.07 -10.94
C TYR A 244 -3.69 -6.56 -11.10
N VAL A 245 -2.58 -6.03 -11.59
CA VAL A 245 -2.37 -4.61 -11.83
C VAL A 245 -3.13 -4.18 -13.08
N ASP A 246 -3.98 -3.17 -12.93
CA ASP A 246 -4.71 -2.55 -14.05
C ASP A 246 -3.94 -1.36 -14.61
N ARG A 247 -3.57 -0.43 -13.71
CA ARG A 247 -3.10 0.90 -14.07
C ARG A 247 -1.93 1.33 -13.22
N LYS A 248 -1.07 2.14 -13.84
CA LYS A 248 0.08 2.74 -13.19
C LYS A 248 0.21 4.21 -13.55
N GLY A 249 0.76 5.00 -12.64
CA GLY A 249 1.05 6.41 -12.88
C GLY A 249 1.61 7.11 -11.64
N ILE A 250 1.98 8.38 -11.81
CA ILE A 250 2.57 9.18 -10.72
C ILE A 250 1.58 9.45 -9.57
N ASP A 251 0.28 9.48 -9.86
CA ASP A 251 -0.84 9.54 -8.92
C ASP A 251 -2.14 9.11 -9.62
N THR A 252 -3.26 9.09 -8.89
CA THR A 252 -4.53 8.57 -9.44
C THR A 252 -5.06 9.43 -10.57
N TRP A 253 -4.84 10.75 -10.51
CA TRP A 253 -5.24 11.67 -11.57
C TRP A 253 -4.44 11.44 -12.86
N ALA A 254 -3.14 11.15 -12.76
CA ALA A 254 -2.29 10.91 -13.92
C ALA A 254 -2.70 9.66 -14.72
N TYR A 255 -3.25 8.64 -14.07
CA TYR A 255 -3.81 7.46 -14.74
C TYR A 255 -5.34 7.50 -14.92
N GLY A 256 -5.96 8.68 -14.75
CA GLY A 256 -7.34 8.95 -15.14
C GLY A 256 -8.41 8.55 -14.13
N ILE A 257 -8.06 8.33 -12.86
CA ILE A 257 -9.00 8.05 -11.77
C ILE A 257 -9.10 9.29 -10.86
N THR A 258 -10.18 10.04 -11.02
CA THR A 258 -10.51 11.25 -10.24
C THR A 258 -11.67 11.05 -9.29
N SER A 259 -12.27 9.85 -9.27
CA SER A 259 -13.33 9.49 -8.32
C SER A 259 -13.42 7.98 -8.07
N CYS A 260 -14.01 7.60 -6.94
CA CYS A 260 -14.35 6.21 -6.62
C CYS A 260 -15.25 5.54 -7.68
N SER A 261 -16.15 6.31 -8.32
CA SER A 261 -17.01 5.79 -9.39
C SER A 261 -16.23 5.42 -10.64
N GLU A 262 -15.21 6.21 -11.01
CA GLU A 262 -14.33 5.91 -12.14
C GLU A 262 -13.43 4.71 -11.82
N LEU A 263 -12.95 4.58 -10.58
CA LEU A 263 -12.22 3.39 -10.15
C LEU A 263 -13.09 2.15 -10.27
N THR A 264 -14.31 2.21 -9.75
CA THR A 264 -15.28 1.10 -9.81
C THR A 264 -15.52 0.68 -11.26
N GLN A 265 -15.70 1.64 -12.17
CA GLN A 265 -15.86 1.35 -13.60
C GLN A 265 -14.62 0.66 -14.20
N ALA A 266 -13.41 1.12 -13.86
CA ALA A 266 -12.17 0.49 -14.33
C ALA A 266 -12.04 -0.96 -13.80
N MET A 267 -12.42 -1.19 -12.54
CA MET A 267 -12.47 -2.52 -11.94
C MET A 267 -13.39 -3.47 -12.69
N GLU A 268 -14.63 -3.05 -12.96
CA GLU A 268 -15.61 -3.83 -13.72
C GLU A 268 -15.13 -4.10 -15.16
N GLU A 269 -14.49 -3.11 -15.79
CA GLU A 269 -13.95 -3.22 -17.15
C GLU A 269 -12.85 -4.27 -17.23
N LEU A 270 -11.84 -4.21 -16.34
CA LEU A 270 -10.78 -5.22 -16.28
C LEU A 270 -11.38 -6.59 -15.97
N ALA A 271 -12.23 -6.68 -14.94
CA ALA A 271 -12.81 -7.95 -14.51
C ALA A 271 -13.64 -8.61 -15.61
N GLY A 272 -14.34 -7.83 -16.45
CA GLY A 272 -15.08 -8.37 -17.59
C GLY A 272 -14.22 -8.83 -18.77
N GLN A 273 -12.94 -8.44 -18.82
CA GLN A 273 -12.05 -8.72 -19.94
C GLN A 273 -10.94 -9.73 -19.62
N LEU A 274 -10.56 -9.86 -18.34
CA LEU A 274 -9.41 -10.65 -17.93
C LEU A 274 -9.66 -12.15 -18.09
N ASP A 275 -8.78 -12.83 -18.82
CA ASP A 275 -8.75 -14.29 -18.90
C ASP A 275 -7.98 -14.87 -17.71
N LEU A 276 -8.70 -15.33 -16.70
CA LEU A 276 -8.11 -15.88 -15.46
C LEU A 276 -7.29 -17.15 -15.71
N GLU A 277 -7.63 -17.94 -16.73
CA GLU A 277 -6.90 -19.19 -17.05
C GLU A 277 -5.53 -18.90 -17.69
N ALA A 278 -5.35 -17.70 -18.25
CA ALA A 278 -4.10 -17.26 -18.88
C ALA A 278 -3.10 -16.62 -17.91
N ILE A 279 -3.47 -16.42 -16.63
CA ILE A 279 -2.61 -15.77 -15.65
C ILE A 279 -1.40 -16.65 -15.33
N VAL A 280 -0.21 -16.08 -15.51
CA VAL A 280 1.06 -16.65 -15.05
C VAL A 280 1.45 -15.99 -13.73
N TYR A 281 1.67 -16.80 -12.70
CA TYR A 281 2.02 -16.28 -11.38
C TYR A 281 3.55 -16.25 -11.21
N PRO A 282 4.16 -15.06 -11.00
CA PRO A 282 5.57 -15.00 -10.66
C PRO A 282 5.82 -15.53 -9.25
N GLU A 283 7.08 -15.86 -8.98
CA GLU A 283 7.55 -16.18 -7.63
C GLU A 283 8.32 -14.98 -7.08
N TYR A 284 7.75 -14.30 -6.09
CA TYR A 284 8.38 -13.20 -5.39
C TYR A 284 8.57 -13.54 -3.92
N GLU A 285 9.75 -13.22 -3.40
CA GLU A 285 10.06 -13.31 -1.98
C GLU A 285 9.64 -11.99 -1.31
N PHE A 286 8.53 -12.03 -0.58
CA PHE A 286 8.04 -10.87 0.16
C PHE A 286 8.76 -10.73 1.49
N GLU A 287 9.33 -9.56 1.72
CA GLU A 287 9.90 -9.15 2.97
C GLU A 287 9.01 -8.10 3.66
N HIS A 288 9.20 -7.90 4.95
CA HIS A 288 8.41 -6.96 5.75
C HIS A 288 9.32 -5.99 6.49
N TYR A 289 8.96 -4.70 6.46
CA TYR A 289 9.62 -3.70 7.30
C TYR A 289 9.43 -4.07 8.77
N ARG A 290 10.50 -4.51 9.44
CA ARG A 290 10.43 -4.81 10.88
C ARG A 290 9.98 -3.54 11.63
N ARG A 291 8.96 -3.71 12.48
CA ARG A 291 8.52 -2.69 13.44
C ARG A 291 9.56 -2.52 14.53
#